data_AF-A0A2D8AJ55-F1
#
_entry.id   AF-A0A2D8AJ55-F1
#
_cell.length_a   1.000
_cell.length_b   1.000
_cell.length_c   1.000
_cell.angle_alpha   90.00
_cell.angle_beta   90.00
_cell.angle_gamma   90.00
#
_symmetry.space_group_name_H-M   'P 1'
#
loop_
_entity.id
_entity.type
_entity.pdbx_description
1 polymer ?
#
loop_
_entity_poly.entity_id
_entity_poly.type
_entity_poly.pdbx_seq_one_letter_code
_entity_poly.pdbx_strand_id
1 'polypeptide(L)' 'MKKFNVAIAGATGAVGEVLISILEERDFPVAQLFPLASERSAGSTV' A
#
# COMPACT_ATOMS: atom_id res chain seq x y z
N MET A 1 -13.52 8.84 -14.51
CA MET A 1 -13.37 7.62 -13.68
C MET A 1 -13.03 8.05 -12.26
N LYS A 2 -13.71 7.51 -11.23
CA LYS A 2 -13.49 7.93 -9.84
C LYS A 2 -12.18 7.34 -9.32
N LYS A 3 -11.31 8.17 -8.73
CA LYS A 3 -10.08 7.72 -8.08
C LYS A 3 -10.27 7.61 -6.56
N PHE A 4 -9.47 6.78 -5.90
CA PHE A 4 -9.57 6.49 -4.47
C PHE A 4 -8.27 6.78 -3.72
N ASN A 5 -8.39 7.38 -2.55
CA ASN A 5 -7.31 7.43 -1.57
C ASN A 5 -7.28 6.09 -0.83
N VAL A 6 -6.15 5.41 -0.83
CA VAL A 6 -6.02 4.04 -0.31
C VAL A 6 -4.98 4.03 0.81
N ALA A 7 -5.35 3.54 1.99
CA ALA A 7 -4.40 3.32 3.09
C ALA A 7 -4.23 1.82 3.33
N ILE A 8 -2.99 1.35 3.45
CA ILE A 8 -2.67 -0.06 3.71
C ILE A 8 -1.96 -0.14 5.05
N ALA A 9 -2.62 -0.72 6.05
CA ALA A 9 -2.02 -1.02 7.35
C ALA A 9 -1.21 -2.31 7.28
N GLY A 10 0.06 -2.25 7.69
CA GLY A 10 1.00 -3.36 7.52
C GLY A 10 1.58 -3.42 6.10
N ALA A 11 1.77 -2.26 5.45
CA ALA A 11 2.27 -2.18 4.07
C ALA A 11 3.64 -2.86 3.85
N THR A 12 4.46 -2.97 4.91
CA THR A 12 5.77 -3.64 4.89
C THR A 12 5.70 -5.13 5.25
N GLY A 13 4.51 -5.68 5.47
CA GLY A 13 4.31 -7.11 5.69
C GLY A 13 4.11 -7.83 4.36
N ALA A 14 4.33 -9.15 4.32
CA ALA A 14 4.19 -9.96 3.11
C ALA A 14 2.84 -9.76 2.38
N VAL A 15 1.74 -9.57 3.13
CA VAL A 15 0.41 -9.30 2.54
C VAL A 15 0.31 -7.87 2.01
N GLY A 16 0.89 -6.90 2.71
CA GLY A 16 0.86 -5.49 2.32
C GLY A 16 1.59 -5.25 1.00
N GLU A 17 2.76 -5.86 0.84
CA GLU A 17 3.55 -5.79 -0.40
C GLU A 17 2.79 -6.40 -1.58
N VAL A 18 2.24 -7.61 -1.41
CA VAL A 18 1.44 -8.28 -2.46
C VAL A 18 0.19 -7.47 -2.82
N LEU A 19 -0.48 -6.86 -1.83
CA LEU A 19 -1.64 -6.03 -2.10
C LEU A 19 -1.28 -4.82 -2.96
N ILE A 20 -0.12 -4.20 -2.74
CA ILE A 20 0.36 -3.08 -3.56
C ILE A 20 0.60 -3.55 -5.00
N SER A 21 1.27 -4.69 -5.20
CA SER A 21 1.47 -5.26 -6.54
C SER A 21 0.14 -5.53 -7.25
N ILE A 22 -0.86 -6.07 -6.56
CA ILE A 22 -2.19 -6.33 -7.15
C ILE A 22 -2.90 -5.03 -7.54
N LEU A 23 -2.77 -3.96 -6.76
CA LEU A 23 -3.36 -2.67 -7.12
C LEU A 23 -2.75 -2.12 -8.42
N GLU A 24 -1.45 -2.31 -8.61
CA GLU A 24 -0.73 -1.93 -9.83
C GLU A 24 -1.12 -2.83 -11.02
N GLU A 25 -1.05 -4.15 -10.88
CA GLU A 25 -1.42 -5.12 -11.93
C GLU A 25 -2.85 -4.95 -12.45
N ARG A 26 -3.76 -4.47 -11.59
CA ARG A 26 -5.17 -4.27 -11.92
C ARG A 26 -5.51 -2.88 -12.41
N ASP A 27 -4.52 -2.01 -12.60
CA ASP A 27 -4.72 -0.58 -12.91
C ASP A 27 -5.76 0.05 -11.97
N PHE A 28 -5.73 -0.31 -10.68
CA PHE A 28 -6.71 0.17 -9.74
C PHE A 28 -6.61 1.70 -9.65
N PRO A 29 -7.73 2.45 -9.70
CA PRO A 29 -7.68 3.90 -9.80
C PRO A 29 -7.31 4.55 -8.46
N VAL A 30 -6.05 4.43 -8.05
CA VAL A 30 -5.48 5.09 -6.87
C VAL A 30 -5.24 6.56 -7.20
N ALA A 31 -5.74 7.45 -6.34
CA ALA A 31 -5.37 8.86 -6.32
C ALA A 31 -4.10 9.06 -5.50
N GLN A 32 -4.10 8.53 -4.27
CA GLN A 32 -2.97 8.60 -3.35
C GLN A 32 -2.92 7.32 -2.50
N LEU A 33 -1.73 6.74 -2.36
CA LEU A 33 -1.47 5.58 -1.53
C LEU A 33 -0.81 6.01 -0.21
N PHE A 34 -1.32 5.52 0.91
CA PHE A 34 -0.78 5.73 2.25
C PHE A 34 -0.31 4.37 2.80
N PRO A 35 0.95 3.98 2.54
CA PRO A 35 1.51 2.77 3.13
C PRO A 35 1.81 3.04 4.61
N LEU A 36 1.10 2.33 5.49
CA LEU A 36 1.24 2.47 6.94
C LEU A 36 1.99 1.25 7.48
N ALA A 37 3.19 1.49 8.01
CA ALA A 37 3.98 0.49 8.71
C ALA A 37 3.66 0.49 10.21
N SER A 38 3.86 -0.65 10.87
CA SER A 38 3.81 -0.71 12.34
C SER A 38 4.97 0.08 12.95
N GLU A 39 4.86 0.54 14.19
CA GLU A 39 5.98 1.20 14.89
C GLU A 39 7.26 0.34 14.91
N ARG A 40 7.11 -1.00 14.98
CA ARG A 40 8.24 -1.95 14.93
C ARG A 40 8.99 -1.92 13.59
N SER A 41 8.31 -1.56 12.50
CA SER A 41 8.89 -1.47 11.15
C SER A 41 9.02 -0.02 10.65
N ALA A 42 8.76 0.97 11.51
CA ALA A 42 8.92 2.38 11.18
C ALA A 42 10.40 2.70 10.94
N GLY A 43 10.75 3.13 9.72
CA GLY A 43 12.11 3.46 9.31
C GLY A 43 12.84 2.36 8.52
N SER A 44 12.26 1.15 8.40
CA SER A 44 12.76 0.18 7.41
C SER A 44 12.45 0.69 6.01
N THR A 45 13.51 0.91 5.23
CA THR A 45 13.38 1.30 3.82
C THR A 45 13.34 0.02 2.99
N VAL A 46 12.25 -0.17 2.25
CA VAL A 46 12.16 -1.15 1.16
C VAL A 46 12.59 -0.49 -0.15
#